data_AF-A0A661GRI8-F1
#
_entry.id   AF-A0A661GRI8-F1
#
_cell.length_a   1.000
_cell.length_b   1.000
_cell.length_c   1.000
_cell.angle_alpha   90.00
_cell.angle_beta   90.00
_cell.angle_gamma   90.00
#
_symmetry.space_group_name_H-M   'P 1'
#
loop_
_entity.id
_entity.type
_entity.pdbx_description
1 polymer ?
#
loop_
_entity_poly.entity_id
_entity_poly.type
_entity_poly.pdbx_seq_one_letter_code
_entity_poly.pdbx_strand_id
1 'polypeptide(L)' 'QDGHRFADAGEVELPQDAYGTQTIYADAQGEFTIGLPRAGWWGICALAIGADTEHEGKALSQDAVLWVQVKDMK' A
#
# COMPACT_ATOMS: atom_id res chain seq x y z
N GLN A 1 12.76 -21.56 -6.38
CA GLN A 1 11.82 -20.48 -6.08
C GLN A 1 10.53 -21.16 -5.65
N ASP A 2 10.35 -21.38 -4.35
CA ASP A 2 9.16 -22.05 -3.79
C ASP A 2 8.53 -21.14 -2.73
N GLY A 3 7.34 -20.65 -3.05
CA GLY A 3 6.54 -19.76 -2.22
C GLY A 3 6.05 -18.55 -3.01
N HIS A 4 4.73 -18.36 -3.06
CA HIS A 4 4.07 -17.15 -3.56
C HIS A 4 4.35 -15.96 -2.63
N ARG A 5 5.61 -15.56 -2.51
CA ARG A 5 6.08 -14.46 -1.67
C ARG A 5 6.91 -13.48 -2.48
N PHE A 6 6.95 -12.24 -2.01
CA PHE A 6 7.88 -11.24 -2.53
C PHE A 6 9.33 -11.64 -2.25
N ALA A 7 10.25 -11.07 -3.03
CA ALA A 7 11.68 -11.26 -2.81
C ALA A 7 12.10 -10.74 -1.43
N ASP A 8 13.10 -11.37 -0.83
CA ASP A 8 13.58 -10.99 0.51
C ASP A 8 14.27 -9.61 0.50
N ALA A 9 14.82 -9.20 -0.65
CA ALA A 9 15.44 -7.90 -0.86
C ALA A 9 14.57 -7.01 -1.76
N GLY A 10 14.52 -5.71 -1.44
CA GLY A 10 13.92 -4.72 -2.32
C GLY A 10 14.75 -4.50 -3.57
N GLU A 11 14.11 -4.54 -4.74
CA GLU A 11 14.76 -4.33 -6.05
C GLU A 11 15.05 -2.83 -6.35
N VAL A 12 14.62 -1.92 -5.48
CA VAL A 12 14.70 -0.48 -5.70
C VAL A 12 15.36 0.21 -4.50
N GLU A 13 16.46 0.91 -4.77
CA GLU A 13 17.03 1.88 -3.84
C GLU A 13 16.26 3.20 -3.93
N LEU A 14 15.72 3.64 -2.80
CA LEU A 14 14.93 4.86 -2.72
C LEU A 14 15.86 6.07 -2.66
N PRO A 15 15.66 7.12 -3.50
CA PRO A 15 16.46 8.33 -3.41
C PRO A 15 16.35 9.08 -2.07
N GLN A 16 15.29 8.81 -1.30
CA GLN A 16 15.05 9.29 0.07
C GLN A 16 13.93 8.46 0.71
N ASP A 17 13.93 8.35 2.04
CA ASP A 17 13.04 7.45 2.79
C ASP A 17 11.55 7.71 2.55
N ALA A 18 11.13 8.97 2.36
CA ALA A 18 9.71 9.28 2.16
C ALA A 18 9.19 8.88 0.77
N TYR A 19 10.02 8.32 -0.12
CA TYR A 19 9.54 7.69 -1.36
C TYR A 19 9.15 6.22 -1.17
N GLY A 20 9.41 5.63 0.00
CA GLY A 20 9.00 4.25 0.32
C GLY A 20 7.54 4.17 0.74
N THR A 21 7.17 4.93 1.77
CA THR A 21 5.81 4.99 2.31
C THR A 21 5.31 6.43 2.26
N GLN A 22 4.14 6.63 1.66
CA GLN A 22 3.49 7.93 1.58
C GLN A 22 2.12 7.87 2.23
N THR A 23 1.79 8.89 3.03
CA THR A 23 0.45 9.09 3.60
C THR A 23 -0.25 10.19 2.83
N ILE A 24 -1.45 9.89 2.33
CA ILE A 24 -2.27 10.82 1.56
C ILE A 24 -3.64 10.85 2.23
N TYR A 25 -4.15 12.05 2.45
CA TYR A 25 -5.51 12.25 2.94
C TYR A 25 -6.43 12.52 1.76
N ALA A 26 -7.62 11.92 1.81
CA ALA A 26 -8.66 12.25 0.86
C ALA A 26 -9.15 13.70 1.09
N ASP A 27 -9.62 14.33 0.02
CA ASP A 27 -10.29 15.62 0.09
C ASP A 27 -11.71 15.51 0.68
N ALA A 28 -12.43 16.62 0.68
CA ALA A 28 -13.79 16.68 1.23
C ALA A 28 -14.82 15.80 0.48
N GLN A 29 -14.50 15.34 -0.72
CA GLN A 29 -15.33 14.45 -1.52
C GLN A 29 -14.94 12.98 -1.34
N GLY A 30 -13.89 12.69 -0.57
CA GLY A 30 -13.35 11.34 -0.41
C GLY A 30 -12.41 10.93 -1.54
N GLU A 31 -11.89 11.88 -2.31
CA GLU A 31 -10.99 11.63 -3.44
C GLU A 31 -9.53 11.84 -3.03
N PHE A 32 -8.61 11.05 -3.58
CA PHE A 32 -7.17 11.24 -3.43
C PHE A 32 -6.47 10.97 -4.75
N THR A 33 -5.31 11.61 -4.95
CA THR A 33 -4.48 11.42 -6.14
C THR A 33 -3.09 10.96 -5.74
N ILE A 34 -2.59 9.92 -6.39
CA ILE A 34 -1.25 9.39 -6.21
C ILE A 34 -0.53 9.30 -7.56
N GLY A 35 0.72 9.74 -7.60
CA GLY A 35 1.61 9.52 -8.74
C GLY A 35 2.39 8.23 -8.57
N LEU A 36 2.41 7.37 -9.60
CA LEU A 36 3.15 6.10 -9.60
C LEU A 36 4.29 6.17 -10.63
N PRO A 37 5.48 6.68 -10.24
CA PRO A 37 6.53 7.08 -11.18
C PRO A 37 7.32 5.93 -11.81
N ARG A 38 7.15 4.69 -11.35
CA ARG A 38 7.87 3.50 -11.86
C ARG A 38 6.92 2.34 -12.08
N ALA A 39 7.18 1.56 -13.12
CA ALA A 39 6.53 0.26 -13.30
C ALA A 39 6.84 -0.68 -12.12
N GLY A 40 5.88 -1.54 -11.81
CA GLY A 40 5.96 -2.44 -10.66
C GLY A 40 4.62 -2.65 -9.99
N TRP A 41 4.66 -3.34 -8.85
CA TRP A 41 3.50 -3.53 -7.98
C TRP A 41 3.47 -2.47 -6.88
N TRP A 42 2.31 -1.83 -6.73
CA TRP A 42 2.06 -0.81 -5.73
C TRP A 42 0.89 -1.24 -4.86
N GLY A 43 1.03 -1.08 -3.54
CA GLY A 43 -0.04 -1.29 -2.57
C GLY A 43 -0.57 0.05 -2.07
N ILE A 44 -1.88 0.24 -2.13
CA ILE A 44 -2.58 1.37 -1.50
C ILE A 44 -3.35 0.78 -0.32
N CYS A 45 -2.90 1.10 0.89
CA CYS A 45 -3.38 0.47 2.12
C CYS A 45 -4.18 1.47 2.95
N ALA A 46 -5.45 1.14 3.22
CA ALA A 46 -6.26 1.79 4.22
C ALA A 46 -6.26 0.90 5.46
N LEU A 47 -5.50 1.31 6.48
CA LEU A 47 -5.26 0.53 7.69
C LEU A 47 -6.23 0.94 8.81
N ALA A 48 -6.67 -0.02 9.61
CA ALA A 48 -7.53 0.14 10.78
C ALA A 48 -8.80 0.98 10.51
N ILE A 49 -9.45 0.74 9.37
CA ILE A 49 -10.60 1.53 8.91
C ILE A 49 -11.96 0.94 9.29
N GLY A 50 -12.00 -0.33 9.69
CA GLY A 50 -13.25 -0.99 10.05
C GLY A 50 -13.79 -0.56 11.41
N ALA A 51 -15.10 -0.74 11.59
CA ALA A 51 -15.82 -0.31 12.79
C ALA A 51 -15.48 -1.15 14.03
N ASP A 52 -15.08 -2.41 13.84
CA ASP A 52 -14.74 -3.33 14.91
C ASP A 52 -13.22 -3.33 15.13
N THR A 53 -12.79 -2.98 16.33
CA THR A 53 -11.36 -2.91 16.69
C THR A 53 -10.89 -4.09 17.54
N GLU A 54 -11.80 -4.99 17.90
CA GLU A 54 -11.52 -6.15 18.75
C GLU A 54 -12.31 -7.38 18.29
N HIS A 55 -11.68 -8.55 18.39
CA HIS A 55 -12.31 -9.85 18.21
C HIS A 55 -11.80 -10.82 19.27
N GLU A 56 -12.71 -11.37 20.08
CA GLU A 56 -12.38 -12.34 21.15
C GLU A 56 -11.29 -11.86 22.14
N GLY A 57 -11.34 -10.60 22.58
CA GLY A 57 -10.34 -10.05 23.52
C GLY A 57 -9.00 -9.68 22.88
N LYS A 58 -8.89 -9.76 21.55
CA LYS A 58 -7.67 -9.43 20.79
C LYS A 58 -7.93 -8.26 19.86
N ALA A 59 -6.91 -7.42 19.67
CA ALA A 59 -6.95 -6.34 18.69
C ALA A 59 -7.23 -6.89 17.28
N LEU A 60 -8.21 -6.30 16.61
CA LEU A 60 -8.59 -6.61 15.24
C LEU A 60 -8.19 -5.42 14.35
N SER A 61 -7.36 -5.68 13.35
CA SER A 61 -7.12 -4.72 12.26
C SER A 61 -8.05 -5.07 11.10
N GLN A 62 -8.93 -4.14 10.75
CA GLN A 62 -9.77 -4.23 9.56
C GLN A 62 -9.19 -3.30 8.51
N ASP A 63 -8.41 -3.88 7.59
CA ASP A 63 -7.66 -3.16 6.58
C ASP A 63 -8.22 -3.45 5.18
N ALA A 64 -8.05 -2.50 4.27
CA ALA A 64 -8.31 -2.70 2.84
C ALA A 64 -7.04 -2.37 2.05
N VAL A 65 -6.68 -3.23 1.11
CA VAL A 65 -5.52 -3.03 0.24
C VAL A 65 -5.94 -3.14 -1.22
N LEU A 66 -5.63 -2.10 -2.00
CA LEU A 66 -5.68 -2.15 -3.45
C LEU A 66 -4.28 -2.44 -3.98
N TRP A 67 -4.17 -3.46 -4.83
CA TRP A 67 -2.94 -3.76 -5.56
C TRP A 67 -3.04 -3.26 -6.99
N VAL A 68 -2.09 -2.41 -7.37
CA VAL A 68 -2.00 -1.84 -8.72
C VAL A 68 -0.70 -2.30 -9.37
N GLN A 69 -0.80 -2.93 -10.53
CA GLN A 69 0.37 -3.20 -11.38
C GLN A 69 0.52 -2.08 -12.39
N VAL A 70 1.52 -1.22 -12.18
CA VAL A 70 1.90 -0.18 -13.13
C VAL A 70 2.81 -0.80 -14.17
N LYS A 71 2.53 -0.53 -15.44
CA LYS A 71 3.35 -0.94 -16.58
C LYS A 71 3.92 0.29 -17.25
N ASP A 72 5.13 0.14 -17.80
CA ASP A 72 5.73 1.21 -18.59
C ASP A 72 4.83 1.58 -19.77
N MET A 73 4.71 2.88 -19.99
CA MET A 73 4.11 3.46 -21.18
C MET A 73 5.10 3.30 -22.34
N LYS A 74 5.13 2.14 -22.98
CA LYS A 74 5.89 1.98 -24.23
C LYS A 74 5.24 2.75 -25.37
#